data_AF-A0A8K0GD50-F1
#
_entry.id   AF-A0A8K0GD50-F1
#
_cell.length_a   1.000
_cell.length_b   1.000
_cell.length_c   1.000
_cell.angle_alpha   90.00
_cell.angle_beta   90.00
_cell.angle_gamma   90.00
#
_symmetry.space_group_name_H-M   'P 1'
#
loop_
_entity.id
_entity.type
_entity.pdbx_description
1 polymer ?
#
loop_
_entity_poly.entity_id
_entity_poly.type
_entity_poly.pdbx_seq_one_letter_code
_entity_poly.pdbx_strand_id
1 'polypeptide(L)'
;MNKLKNTDTRIQIQETLCSEKTKNQFQEMEVEESWEGIKRTKKQWMTQEILNLMKERRLVKNKDSKNYSQIQRKIRKRIRQTKEQYMTSKCKELEDLNSRHDTFNVHKKIKEATARYKKRVSDTIKTNDGELVIEIEEKLNSEITQLEVEYAIKTAKGGKALDPDDIPVELLKVMGKNCIQLLVAFFNKSYDM
;
A
#
# COMPACT_ATOMS: atom_id res chain seq x y z
N MET A 1 61.67 39.27 -39.82
CA MET A 1 60.98 39.51 -38.54
C MET A 1 59.85 38.49 -38.43
N ASN A 2 60.14 37.38 -37.74
CA ASN A 2 59.27 36.20 -37.66
C ASN A 2 58.52 36.19 -36.35
N LYS A 3 57.21 36.43 -36.36
CA LYS A 3 56.27 35.90 -35.35
C LYS A 3 54.89 35.83 -35.98
N LEU A 4 54.41 34.61 -36.24
CA LEU A 4 52.99 34.20 -36.27
C LEU A 4 52.92 32.78 -36.85
N LYS A 5 53.33 31.79 -36.06
CA LYS A 5 52.81 30.42 -36.17
C LYS A 5 52.78 29.84 -34.76
N ASN A 6 51.67 29.21 -34.44
CA ASN A 6 51.47 28.29 -33.33
C ASN A 6 50.92 28.86 -32.01
N THR A 7 49.72 29.44 -32.06
CA THR A 7 48.85 29.63 -30.89
C THR A 7 47.52 28.86 -30.98
N ASP A 8 47.26 28.15 -32.07
CA ASP A 8 45.98 27.43 -32.27
C ASP A 8 45.98 25.97 -31.81
N THR A 9 47.15 25.35 -31.60
CA THR A 9 47.20 23.93 -31.25
C THR A 9 46.96 23.66 -29.75
N ARG A 10 47.17 24.64 -28.86
CA ARG A 10 47.01 24.43 -27.39
C ARG A 10 45.56 24.57 -26.93
N ILE A 11 44.77 25.42 -27.58
CA ILE A 11 43.35 25.62 -27.27
C ILE A 11 42.54 24.40 -27.77
N GLN A 12 42.85 23.89 -28.96
CA GLN A 12 42.20 22.70 -29.50
C GLN A 12 42.51 21.41 -28.71
N ILE A 13 43.72 21.27 -28.14
CA ILE A 13 44.04 20.10 -27.29
C ILE A 13 43.34 20.17 -25.91
N GLN A 14 43.06 21.37 -25.38
CA GLN A 14 42.33 21.50 -24.12
C GLN A 14 40.82 21.27 -24.27
N GLU A 15 40.21 21.63 -25.41
CA GLU A 15 38.81 21.34 -25.70
C GLU A 15 38.57 19.83 -25.94
N THR A 16 39.49 19.12 -26.62
CA THR A 16 39.33 17.68 -26.87
C THR A 16 39.49 16.84 -25.61
N LEU A 17 40.45 17.17 -24.72
CA LEU A 17 40.64 16.46 -23.44
C LEU A 17 39.48 16.66 -22.44
N CYS A 18 38.75 17.78 -22.54
CA CYS A 18 37.56 18.05 -21.73
C CYS A 18 36.31 17.32 -22.27
N SER A 19 36.22 17.13 -23.59
CA SER A 19 35.11 16.42 -24.23
C SER A 19 35.19 14.89 -24.12
N GLU A 20 36.40 14.31 -24.03
CA GLU A 20 36.58 12.85 -23.93
C GLU A 20 36.44 12.34 -22.49
N LYS A 21 36.89 13.12 -21.50
CA LYS A 21 36.68 12.79 -20.07
C LYS A 21 35.20 12.79 -19.70
N THR A 22 34.42 13.69 -20.27
CA THR A 22 32.98 13.76 -20.04
C THR A 22 32.23 12.64 -20.77
N LYS A 23 32.63 12.27 -21.99
CA LYS A 23 32.03 11.13 -22.71
C LYS A 23 32.22 9.77 -22.01
N ASN A 24 33.42 9.51 -21.45
CA ASN A 24 33.66 8.28 -20.69
C ASN A 24 32.92 8.25 -19.34
N GLN A 25 32.63 9.42 -18.76
CA GLN A 25 31.85 9.52 -17.53
C GLN A 25 30.33 9.37 -17.77
N PHE A 26 29.86 9.64 -19.00
CA PHE A 26 28.45 9.46 -19.38
C PHE A 26 28.12 8.02 -19.81
N GLN A 27 29.07 7.25 -20.37
CA GLN A 27 28.82 5.86 -20.78
C GLN A 27 28.77 4.85 -19.61
N GLU A 28 29.39 5.13 -18.47
CA GLU A 28 29.27 4.27 -17.27
C GLU A 28 28.00 4.52 -16.45
N MET A 29 27.31 5.65 -16.67
CA MET A 29 26.11 6.04 -15.91
C MET A 29 24.79 5.54 -16.54
N GLU A 30 24.74 5.34 -17.86
CA GLU A 30 23.49 5.02 -18.58
C GLU A 30 23.08 3.54 -18.58
N VAL A 31 23.93 2.61 -18.11
CA VAL A 31 23.54 1.19 -17.99
C VAL A 31 22.80 0.91 -16.67
N GLU A 32 22.78 1.86 -15.73
CA GLU A 32 22.16 1.67 -14.40
C GLU A 32 20.76 2.30 -14.25
N GLU A 33 20.27 3.04 -15.25
CA GLU A 33 18.90 3.59 -15.28
C GLU A 33 18.05 3.00 -16.42
N SER A 34 17.50 1.80 -16.18
CA SER A 34 16.36 1.30 -16.96
C SER A 34 15.37 0.47 -16.13
N TRP A 35 15.23 0.80 -14.84
CA TRP A 35 14.12 0.31 -14.01
C TRP A 35 13.69 1.36 -12.98
N GLU A 36 13.26 2.55 -13.41
CA GLU A 36 12.43 3.42 -12.56
C GLU A 36 10.97 2.94 -12.52
N GLY A 37 10.77 1.64 -12.28
CA GLY A 37 9.47 1.08 -11.97
C GLY A 37 9.31 1.00 -10.46
N ILE A 38 8.59 1.96 -9.85
CA ILE A 38 8.19 1.97 -8.42
C ILE A 38 9.35 1.53 -7.51
N LYS A 39 10.20 2.48 -7.07
CA LYS A 39 11.24 2.20 -6.05
C LYS A 39 10.56 1.60 -4.81
N ARG A 40 10.51 0.26 -4.74
CA ARG A 40 9.90 -0.46 -3.63
C ARG A 40 10.65 -0.02 -2.39
N THR A 41 9.94 0.56 -1.43
CA THR A 41 10.55 0.96 -0.16
C THR A 41 11.31 -0.24 0.40
N LYS A 42 12.62 -0.06 0.60
CA LYS A 42 13.47 -1.15 1.07
C LYS A 42 12.91 -1.62 2.41
N LYS A 43 12.64 -2.93 2.54
CA LYS A 43 12.13 -3.49 3.78
C LYS A 43 13.15 -3.23 4.89
N GLN A 44 12.75 -2.56 5.96
CA GLN A 44 13.67 -2.10 7.01
C GLN A 44 14.44 -3.24 7.70
N TRP A 45 13.87 -4.44 7.75
CA TRP A 45 14.52 -5.62 8.31
C TRP A 45 15.52 -6.31 7.36
N MET A 46 15.77 -5.80 6.15
CA MET A 46 16.63 -6.48 5.17
C MET A 46 18.11 -6.12 5.36
N THR A 47 18.94 -7.10 5.73
CA THR A 47 20.37 -6.92 5.96
C THR A 47 21.22 -7.30 4.73
N GLN A 48 22.44 -6.74 4.65
CA GLN A 48 23.40 -7.04 3.58
C GLN A 48 23.78 -8.52 3.52
N GLU A 49 23.84 -9.20 4.67
CA GLU A 49 24.09 -10.64 4.74
C GLU A 49 23.02 -11.46 4.01
N ILE A 50 21.73 -11.12 4.17
CA ILE A 50 20.63 -11.78 3.46
C ILE A 50 20.75 -11.52 1.95
N LEU A 51 21.11 -10.30 1.57
CA LEU A 51 21.30 -9.93 0.16
C LEU A 51 22.45 -10.72 -0.48
N ASN A 52 23.55 -10.90 0.24
CA ASN A 52 24.69 -11.69 -0.23
C ASN A 52 24.34 -13.18 -0.37
N LEU A 53 23.66 -13.77 0.62
CA LEU A 53 23.15 -15.14 0.52
C LEU A 53 22.18 -15.32 -0.67
N MET A 54 21.36 -14.30 -0.97
CA MET A 54 20.51 -14.31 -2.15
C MET A 54 21.30 -14.27 -3.46
N LYS A 55 22.40 -13.49 -3.52
CA LYS A 55 23.31 -13.47 -4.68
C LYS A 55 23.98 -14.84 -4.86
N GLU A 56 24.52 -15.42 -3.79
CA GLU A 56 25.11 -16.77 -3.81
C GLU A 56 24.11 -17.83 -4.29
N ARG A 57 22.85 -17.76 -3.82
CA ARG A 57 21.79 -18.66 -4.29
C ARG A 57 21.55 -18.56 -5.79
N ARG A 58 21.70 -17.38 -6.40
CA ARG A 58 21.55 -17.20 -7.85
C ARG A 58 22.68 -17.92 -8.62
N LEU A 59 23.90 -17.90 -8.10
CA LEU A 59 25.07 -18.53 -8.74
C LEU A 59 25.02 -20.07 -8.71
N VAL A 60 24.41 -20.64 -7.67
CA VAL A 60 24.32 -22.09 -7.45
C VAL A 60 23.07 -22.70 -8.09
N LYS A 61 22.19 -21.88 -8.67
CA LYS A 61 20.98 -22.35 -9.35
C LYS A 61 21.34 -23.30 -10.50
N ASN A 62 20.69 -24.47 -10.56
CA ASN A 62 20.90 -25.52 -11.57
C ASN A 62 22.29 -26.19 -11.59
N LYS A 63 23.16 -25.92 -10.60
CA LYS A 63 24.47 -26.60 -10.45
C LYS A 63 24.40 -27.67 -9.38
N ASP A 64 24.31 -27.24 -8.12
CA ASP A 64 24.31 -28.13 -6.96
C ASP A 64 23.00 -28.05 -6.17
N SER A 65 22.22 -29.13 -6.24
CA SER A 65 20.93 -29.22 -5.54
C SER A 65 21.08 -29.13 -4.01
N LYS A 66 22.08 -29.82 -3.43
CA LYS A 66 22.33 -29.81 -1.98
C LYS A 66 22.72 -28.42 -1.48
N ASN A 67 23.66 -27.76 -2.15
CA ASN A 67 24.12 -26.42 -1.79
C ASN A 67 23.00 -25.38 -1.94
N TYR A 68 22.18 -25.47 -2.99
CA TYR A 68 21.01 -24.60 -3.16
C TYR A 68 20.02 -24.72 -1.98
N SER A 69 19.71 -25.95 -1.55
CA SER A 69 18.81 -26.20 -0.41
C SER A 69 19.38 -25.65 0.90
N GLN A 70 20.68 -25.85 1.15
CA GLN A 70 21.35 -25.31 2.33
C GLN A 70 21.33 -23.78 2.36
N ILE A 71 21.67 -23.11 1.25
CA ILE A 71 21.62 -21.65 1.13
C ILE A 71 20.19 -21.15 1.35
N GLN A 72 19.19 -21.81 0.75
CA GLN A 72 17.79 -21.44 0.95
C GLN A 72 17.33 -21.60 2.41
N ARG A 73 17.78 -22.65 3.12
CA ARG A 73 17.54 -22.81 4.56
C ARG A 73 18.20 -21.70 5.37
N LYS A 74 19.46 -21.36 5.07
CA LYS A 74 20.18 -20.24 5.70
C LYS A 74 19.45 -18.91 5.50
N ILE A 75 19.02 -18.61 4.27
CA ILE A 75 18.24 -17.40 3.95
C ILE A 75 16.95 -17.36 4.78
N ARG A 76 16.16 -18.44 4.82
CA ARG A 76 14.91 -18.48 5.60
C ARG A 76 15.17 -18.27 7.10
N LYS A 77 16.20 -18.93 7.65
CA LYS A 77 16.62 -18.76 9.04
C LYS A 77 16.99 -17.30 9.32
N ARG A 78 17.82 -16.70 8.47
CA ARG A 78 18.28 -15.32 8.64
C ARG A 78 17.13 -14.33 8.52
N ILE A 79 16.25 -14.50 7.54
CA ILE A 79 15.03 -13.68 7.42
C ILE A 79 14.19 -13.73 8.70
N ARG A 80 14.00 -14.92 9.28
CA ARG A 80 13.25 -15.06 10.53
C ARG A 80 13.93 -14.30 11.67
N GLN A 81 15.23 -14.56 11.88
CA GLN A 81 16.01 -13.91 12.93
C GLN A 81 16.06 -12.39 12.77
N THR A 82 16.27 -11.88 11.56
CA THR A 82 16.37 -10.43 11.34
C THR A 82 15.01 -9.75 11.50
N LYS A 83 13.91 -10.39 11.08
CA LYS A 83 12.56 -9.89 11.38
C LYS A 83 12.29 -9.86 12.88
N GLU A 84 12.67 -10.91 13.59
CA GLU A 84 12.53 -11.00 15.04
C GLU A 84 13.33 -9.89 15.74
N GLN A 85 14.61 -9.74 15.40
CA GLN A 85 15.46 -8.66 15.91
C GLN A 85 14.88 -7.27 15.65
N TYR A 86 14.36 -7.03 14.44
CA TYR A 86 13.70 -5.78 14.10
C TYR A 86 12.46 -5.54 14.98
N MET A 87 11.60 -6.54 15.14
CA MET A 87 10.41 -6.44 16.00
C MET A 87 10.80 -6.22 17.46
N THR A 88 11.78 -6.96 17.99
CA THR A 88 12.32 -6.77 19.34
C THR A 88 12.83 -5.35 19.54
N SER A 89 13.58 -4.80 18.57
CA SER A 89 14.06 -3.42 18.64
C SER A 89 12.91 -2.41 18.66
N LYS A 90 11.84 -2.65 17.88
CA LYS A 90 10.66 -1.79 17.86
C LYS A 90 9.85 -1.86 19.15
N CYS A 91 9.75 -3.03 19.77
CA CYS A 91 9.12 -3.18 21.08
C CYS A 91 9.90 -2.43 22.17
N LYS A 92 11.23 -2.54 22.20
CA LYS A 92 12.08 -1.79 23.14
C LYS A 92 11.92 -0.27 22.98
N GLU A 93 11.89 0.22 21.74
CA GLU A 93 11.63 1.63 21.45
C GLU A 93 10.28 2.10 22.02
N LEU A 94 9.24 1.26 21.92
CA LEU A 94 7.92 1.53 22.49
C LEU A 94 7.92 1.49 24.04
N GLU A 95 8.62 0.53 24.64
CA GLU A 95 8.77 0.41 26.10
C GLU A 95 9.48 1.64 26.69
N ASP A 96 10.52 2.13 26.03
CA ASP A 96 11.24 3.35 26.42
C ASP A 96 10.33 4.58 26.32
N LEU A 97 9.57 4.72 25.24
CA LEU A 97 8.61 5.82 25.06
C LEU A 97 7.49 5.77 26.11
N ASN A 98 7.01 4.57 26.43
CA ASN A 98 6.00 4.37 27.47
C ASN A 98 6.55 4.71 28.86
N SER A 99 7.80 4.33 29.15
CA SER A 99 8.49 4.68 30.40
C SER A 99 8.71 6.18 30.57
N ARG A 100 8.83 6.92 29.45
CA ARG A 100 8.88 8.40 29.45
C ARG A 100 7.49 9.06 29.46
N HIS A 101 6.42 8.27 29.52
CA HIS A 101 5.02 8.72 29.45
C HIS A 101 4.67 9.59 28.22
N ASP A 102 5.37 9.38 27.10
CA ASP A 102 5.06 10.08 25.85
C ASP A 102 3.92 9.37 25.10
N THR A 103 2.69 9.61 25.56
CA THR A 103 1.49 8.97 25.02
C THR A 103 1.29 9.25 23.52
N PHE A 104 1.69 10.43 23.04
CA PHE A 104 1.55 10.82 21.64
C PHE A 104 2.43 9.96 20.73
N ASN A 105 3.73 9.85 21.04
CA ASN A 105 4.64 9.07 20.23
C ASN A 105 4.39 7.56 20.34
N VAL A 106 3.99 7.08 21.53
CA VAL A 106 3.54 5.69 21.70
C VAL A 106 2.35 5.40 20.78
N HIS A 107 1.31 6.23 20.81
CA HIS A 107 0.13 6.05 19.96
C HIS A 107 0.49 6.11 18.47
N LYS A 108 1.35 7.05 18.05
CA LYS A 108 1.84 7.15 16.66
C LYS A 108 2.54 5.87 16.22
N LYS A 109 3.46 5.34 17.03
CA LYS A 109 4.22 4.12 16.73
C LYS A 109 3.35 2.87 16.73
N ILE A 110 2.42 2.76 17.66
CA ILE A 110 1.42 1.67 17.68
C ILE A 110 0.58 1.72 16.40
N LYS A 111 0.12 2.91 16.01
CA LYS A 111 -0.64 3.10 14.77
C LYS A 111 0.18 2.67 13.56
N GLU A 112 1.43 3.09 13.42
CA GLU A 112 2.31 2.67 12.32
C GLU A 112 2.57 1.14 12.30
N ALA A 113 2.75 0.52 13.46
CA ALA A 113 3.04 -0.91 13.58
C ALA A 113 1.80 -1.79 13.35
N THR A 114 0.62 -1.34 13.76
CA THR A 114 -0.61 -2.14 13.73
C THR A 114 -1.56 -1.79 12.59
N ALA A 115 -1.43 -0.61 11.96
CA ALA A 115 -2.41 -0.12 10.99
C ALA A 115 -2.49 -0.99 9.74
N ARG A 116 -3.38 -1.98 9.81
CA ARG A 116 -4.28 -2.38 8.73
C ARG A 116 -5.21 -1.20 8.48
N TYR A 117 -4.72 -0.17 7.79
CA TYR A 117 -5.53 0.98 7.40
C TYR A 117 -6.67 0.50 6.49
N LYS A 118 -7.87 0.32 7.06
CA LYS A 118 -9.09 0.20 6.26
C LYS A 118 -9.41 1.62 5.80
N LYS A 119 -9.34 1.87 4.48
CA LYS A 119 -9.99 3.06 3.91
C LYS A 119 -11.43 3.03 4.40
N ARG A 120 -11.85 4.05 5.14
CA ARG A 120 -13.27 4.28 5.35
C ARG A 120 -13.81 4.57 3.95
N VAL A 121 -14.59 3.65 3.39
CA VAL A 121 -15.43 4.00 2.26
C VAL A 121 -16.47 4.92 2.89
N SER A 122 -16.38 6.22 2.61
CA SER A 122 -17.52 7.09 2.85
C SER A 122 -18.61 6.58 1.92
N ASP A 123 -19.74 6.13 2.47
CA ASP A 123 -20.91 5.84 1.65
C ASP A 123 -21.35 7.18 1.05
N THR A 124 -20.97 7.42 -0.20
CA THR A 124 -21.39 8.61 -0.93
C THR A 124 -22.75 8.32 -1.52
N ILE A 125 -23.74 9.12 -1.13
CA ILE A 125 -25.11 9.04 -1.63
C ILE A 125 -25.07 9.45 -3.11
N LYS A 126 -25.69 8.61 -3.94
CA LYS A 126 -25.77 8.82 -5.39
C LYS A 126 -27.21 8.88 -5.80
N THR A 127 -27.52 9.77 -6.73
CA THR A 127 -28.81 9.81 -7.40
C THR A 127 -28.97 8.58 -8.31
N ASN A 128 -30.20 8.27 -8.74
CA ASN A 128 -30.49 7.16 -9.66
C ASN A 128 -29.66 7.21 -10.97
N ASP A 129 -29.25 8.40 -11.40
CA ASP A 129 -28.42 8.63 -12.59
C ASP A 129 -26.92 8.49 -12.34
N GLY A 130 -26.51 8.18 -11.09
CA GLY A 130 -25.12 7.92 -10.71
C GLY A 130 -24.31 9.17 -10.35
N GLU A 131 -24.91 10.36 -10.33
CA GLU A 131 -24.29 11.60 -9.85
C GLU A 131 -24.19 11.64 -8.33
N LEU A 132 -23.18 12.35 -7.81
CA LEU A 132 -22.93 12.46 -6.37
C LEU A 132 -23.78 13.58 -5.79
N VAL A 133 -24.60 13.27 -4.78
CA VAL A 133 -25.40 14.27 -4.08
C VAL A 133 -24.48 15.02 -3.10
N ILE A 134 -24.11 16.25 -3.47
CA ILE A 134 -23.20 17.11 -2.69
C ILE A 134 -24.01 18.10 -1.84
N GLU A 135 -25.22 18.46 -2.25
CA GLU A 135 -26.09 19.43 -1.57
C GLU A 135 -26.94 18.80 -0.45
N ILE A 136 -27.13 19.56 0.63
CA ILE A 136 -27.83 19.13 1.85
C ILE A 136 -29.33 18.98 1.60
N GLU A 137 -29.91 19.81 0.73
CA GLU A 137 -31.35 19.82 0.44
C GLU A 137 -31.78 18.63 -0.44
N GLU A 138 -30.99 18.28 -1.46
CA GLU A 138 -31.21 17.07 -2.27
C GLU A 138 -31.08 15.78 -1.46
N LYS A 139 -30.20 15.80 -0.45
CA LYS A 139 -30.00 14.67 0.47
C LYS A 139 -31.17 14.44 1.43
N LEU A 140 -31.99 15.46 1.68
CA LEU A 140 -33.17 15.36 2.55
C LEU A 140 -34.43 14.93 1.78
N ASN A 141 -34.51 15.26 0.48
CA ASN A 141 -35.66 14.97 -0.38
C ASN A 141 -35.49 13.70 -1.23
N SER A 142 -34.40 12.95 -1.07
CA SER A 142 -34.17 11.71 -1.79
C SER A 142 -35.03 10.57 -1.22
N GLU A 143 -35.99 10.09 -2.01
CA GLU A 143 -36.76 8.87 -1.72
C GLU A 143 -35.84 7.66 -1.56
N ILE A 144 -36.13 6.77 -0.59
CA ILE A 144 -35.37 5.53 -0.42
C ILE A 144 -35.59 4.66 -1.65
N THR A 145 -34.51 4.28 -2.32
CA THR A 145 -34.57 3.51 -3.57
C THR A 145 -34.55 2.00 -3.32
N GLN A 146 -35.07 1.22 -4.27
CA GLN A 146 -35.02 -0.25 -4.20
C GLN A 146 -33.59 -0.79 -4.16
N LEU A 147 -32.67 -0.14 -4.88
CA LEU A 147 -31.27 -0.55 -4.95
C LEU A 147 -30.56 -0.38 -3.61
N GLU A 148 -30.84 0.71 -2.88
CA GLU A 148 -30.26 0.95 -1.56
C GLU A 148 -30.72 -0.10 -0.55
N VAL A 149 -32.03 -0.40 -0.51
CA VAL A 149 -32.57 -1.43 0.39
C VAL A 149 -32.01 -2.80 0.04
N GLU A 150 -31.93 -3.14 -1.25
CA GLU A 150 -31.33 -4.39 -1.71
C GLU A 150 -29.85 -4.49 -1.32
N TYR A 151 -29.08 -3.42 -1.49
CA TYR A 151 -27.68 -3.35 -1.10
C TYR A 151 -27.51 -3.46 0.41
N ALA A 152 -28.34 -2.78 1.20
CA ALA A 152 -28.31 -2.82 2.66
C ALA A 152 -28.59 -4.22 3.20
N ILE A 153 -29.60 -4.92 2.67
CA ILE A 153 -29.92 -6.30 3.04
C ILE A 153 -28.77 -7.25 2.69
N LYS A 154 -28.18 -7.11 1.49
CA LYS A 154 -27.05 -7.94 1.05
C LYS A 154 -25.80 -7.74 1.93
N THR A 155 -25.50 -6.50 2.28
CA THR A 155 -24.31 -6.14 3.08
C THR A 155 -24.51 -6.32 4.59
N ALA A 156 -25.74 -6.49 5.04
CA ALA A 156 -26.05 -6.69 6.46
C ALA A 156 -25.29 -7.91 7.01
N LYS A 157 -24.70 -7.77 8.20
CA LYS A 157 -24.02 -8.89 8.87
C LYS A 157 -25.03 -9.87 9.44
N GLY A 158 -24.81 -11.16 9.18
CA GLY A 158 -25.58 -12.24 9.80
C GLY A 158 -25.15 -12.51 11.25
N GLY A 159 -25.93 -13.35 11.94
CA GLY A 159 -25.67 -13.80 13.32
C GLY A 159 -25.84 -12.69 14.37
N LYS A 160 -26.72 -11.72 14.10
CA LYS A 160 -27.11 -10.70 15.10
C LYS A 160 -28.08 -11.30 16.11
N ALA A 161 -28.15 -10.69 17.30
CA ALA A 161 -29.18 -11.01 18.27
C ALA A 161 -30.57 -10.74 17.69
N LEU A 162 -31.53 -11.58 18.06
CA LEU A 162 -32.94 -11.43 17.70
C LEU A 162 -33.55 -10.33 18.58
N ASP A 163 -34.27 -9.41 17.95
CA ASP A 163 -35.08 -8.38 18.63
C ASP A 163 -36.42 -9.00 19.14
N PRO A 164 -37.27 -8.27 19.89
CA PRO A 164 -38.51 -8.80 20.46
C PRO A 164 -39.49 -9.43 19.45
N ASP A 165 -39.34 -9.09 18.17
CA ASP A 165 -40.15 -9.63 17.08
C ASP A 165 -39.65 -11.01 16.57
N ASP A 166 -38.52 -11.51 17.08
CA ASP A 166 -37.92 -12.81 16.71
C ASP A 166 -37.62 -12.97 15.20
N ILE A 167 -37.28 -11.87 14.50
CA ILE A 167 -36.98 -11.87 13.06
C ILE A 167 -35.46 -11.81 12.81
N PRO A 168 -34.84 -12.87 12.26
CA PRO A 168 -33.43 -12.84 11.89
C PRO A 168 -33.18 -12.09 10.57
N VAL A 169 -32.03 -11.43 10.46
CA VAL A 169 -31.59 -10.74 9.23
C VAL A 169 -31.40 -11.69 8.05
N GLU A 170 -31.12 -12.96 8.33
CA GLU A 170 -31.05 -14.04 7.36
C GLU A 170 -32.37 -14.24 6.63
N LEU A 171 -33.50 -14.09 7.33
CA LEU A 171 -34.80 -14.19 6.71
C LEU A 171 -34.95 -13.09 5.66
N LEU A 172 -34.63 -11.84 6.02
CA LEU A 172 -34.68 -10.68 5.11
C LEU A 172 -33.81 -10.86 3.85
N LYS A 173 -32.67 -11.56 3.97
CA LYS A 173 -31.79 -11.87 2.83
C LYS A 173 -32.35 -12.92 1.88
N VAL A 174 -33.20 -13.81 2.38
CA VAL A 174 -33.84 -14.88 1.59
C VAL A 174 -35.13 -14.37 0.94
N MET A 175 -35.72 -13.29 1.46
CA MET A 175 -36.94 -12.71 0.90
C MET A 175 -36.75 -12.25 -0.55
N GLY A 176 -37.79 -12.47 -1.37
CA GLY A 176 -37.78 -12.12 -2.79
C GLY A 176 -38.02 -10.63 -3.07
N LYS A 177 -37.91 -10.24 -4.34
CA LYS A 177 -38.07 -8.85 -4.83
C LYS A 177 -39.36 -8.16 -4.38
N ASN A 178 -40.45 -8.92 -4.26
CA ASN A 178 -41.74 -8.39 -3.81
C ASN A 178 -41.68 -7.83 -2.38
N CYS A 179 -40.87 -8.43 -1.51
CA CYS A 179 -40.72 -7.97 -0.12
C CYS A 179 -39.87 -6.69 -0.04
N ILE A 180 -38.87 -6.57 -0.90
CA ILE A 180 -38.06 -5.34 -1.02
C ILE A 180 -38.94 -4.16 -1.43
N GLN A 181 -39.87 -4.37 -2.37
CA GLN A 181 -40.82 -3.34 -2.79
C GLN A 181 -41.75 -2.90 -1.65
N LEU A 182 -42.26 -3.84 -0.86
CA LEU A 182 -43.09 -3.54 0.31
C LEU A 182 -42.30 -2.78 1.39
N LEU A 183 -41.04 -3.15 1.62
CA LEU A 183 -40.17 -2.45 2.57
C LEU A 183 -39.90 -1.02 2.12
N VAL A 184 -39.61 -0.79 0.84
CA VAL A 184 -39.40 0.55 0.29
C VAL A 184 -40.66 1.41 0.46
N ALA A 185 -41.83 0.86 0.09
CA ALA A 185 -43.10 1.57 0.26
C ALA A 185 -43.42 1.88 1.74
N PHE A 186 -43.13 0.94 2.64
CA PHE A 186 -43.30 1.13 4.08
C PHE A 186 -42.37 2.22 4.63
N PHE A 187 -41.08 2.18 4.29
CA PHE A 187 -40.11 3.15 4.78
C PHE A 187 -40.43 4.55 4.27
N ASN A 188 -40.66 4.74 2.97
CA ASN A 188 -41.00 6.07 2.43
C ASN A 188 -42.28 6.63 3.08
N LYS A 189 -43.31 5.80 3.27
CA LYS A 189 -44.53 6.21 3.99
C LYS A 189 -44.28 6.65 5.44
N SER A 190 -43.28 6.06 6.11
CA SER A 190 -42.93 6.46 7.49
C SER A 190 -42.15 7.77 7.57
N TYR A 191 -41.51 8.19 6.48
CA TYR A 191 -40.76 9.44 6.39
C TYR A 191 -41.58 10.60 5.82
N ASP A 192 -42.71 10.32 5.16
CA ASP A 192 -43.65 11.33 4.65
C ASP A 192 -44.62 11.88 5.71
N MET A 193 -44.59 11.39 6.96
CA MET A 193 -45.40 11.89 8.09
C MET A 193 -44.68 13.00 8.87
#